data_AF-A0A2J0LNC3-F1
#
_entry.id   AF-A0A2J0LNC3-F1
#
_cell.length_a   1.000
_cell.length_b   1.000
_cell.length_c   1.000
_cell.angle_alpha   90.00
_cell.angle_beta   90.00
_cell.angle_gamma   90.00
#
_symmetry.space_group_name_H-M   'P 1'
#
loop_
_entity.id
_entity.type
_entity.pdbx_description
1 polymer ?
#
loop_
_entity_poly.entity_id
_entity_poly.type
_entity_poly.pdbx_seq_one_letter_code
_entity_poly.pdbx_strand_id
1 'polypeptide(L)' 'GSQIKIFDYLCKGMPISLSVEARYQALGDFLHKIEFGRDPMICVNKVEMRKDVNILPKIRVDIELNACVLGE' A
#
# COMPACT_ATOMS: atom_id res chain seq x y z
N GLY A 1 0.01 18.46 2.14
CA GLY A 1 -1.05 17.60 1.58
C GLY A 1 -1.20 17.92 0.11
N SER A 2 -0.84 16.97 -0.74
CA SER A 2 -1.01 17.07 -2.20
C SER A 2 -2.48 16.77 -2.55
N GLN A 3 -3.08 17.63 -3.38
CA GLN A 3 -4.41 17.39 -3.94
C GLN A 3 -4.28 16.43 -5.13
N ILE A 4 -5.08 15.38 -5.15
CA ILE A 4 -5.20 14.46 -6.28
C ILE A 4 -6.62 14.61 -6.79
N LYS A 5 -6.81 14.68 -8.11
CA LYS A 5 -8.15 14.69 -8.71
C LYS A 5 -8.48 13.29 -9.19
N ILE A 6 -9.49 12.68 -8.56
CA ILE A 6 -10.01 11.38 -8.93
C ILE A 6 -11.51 11.58 -9.21
N PHE A 7 -11.93 11.33 -10.46
CA PHE A 7 -13.33 11.35 -10.90
C PHE A 7 -14.14 12.59 -10.46
N ASP A 8 -13.60 13.79 -10.65
CA ASP A 8 -14.24 15.10 -10.34
C ASP A 8 -14.48 15.44 -8.85
N TYR A 9 -14.04 14.61 -7.90
CA TYR A 9 -14.08 14.93 -6.47
C TYR A 9 -12.73 15.45 -5.95
N LEU A 10 -12.75 16.44 -5.06
CA LEU A 10 -11.57 16.89 -4.31
C LEU A 10 -11.29 15.88 -3.20
N CYS A 11 -10.25 15.06 -3.37
CA CYS A 11 -9.77 14.19 -2.31
C CYS A 11 -8.50 14.76 -1.65
N LYS A 12 -8.40 14.56 -0.34
CA LYS A 12 -7.14 14.77 0.39
C LYS A 12 -6.36 13.46 0.37
N GLY A 13 -5.14 13.52 -0.15
CA GLY A 13 -4.19 12.40 -0.04
C GLY A 13 -3.74 12.22 1.41
N MET A 14 -3.88 11.00 1.90
CA MET A 14 -3.44 10.51 3.19
C MET A 14 -2.36 9.45 2.96
N PRO A 15 -1.08 9.79 3.10
CA PRO A 15 -0.01 8.82 3.01
C PRO A 15 -0.08 7.86 4.20
N ILE A 16 0.01 6.56 3.92
CA ILE A 16 0.02 5.49 4.92
C ILE A 16 1.27 4.66 4.68
N SER A 17 2.08 4.48 5.73
CA SER A 17 3.24 3.59 5.71
C SER A 17 2.91 2.33 6.50
N LEU A 18 3.01 1.17 5.85
CA LEU A 18 2.81 -0.15 6.43
C LEU A 18 4.15 -0.89 6.44
N SER A 19 4.48 -1.54 7.55
CA SER A 19 5.60 -2.49 7.62
C SER A 19 5.02 -3.86 7.95
N VAL A 20 5.13 -4.80 7.02
CA VAL A 20 4.50 -6.13 7.10
C VAL A 20 5.58 -7.19 7.08
N GLU A 21 5.48 -8.16 7.97
CA GLU A 21 6.38 -9.32 8.01
C GLU A 21 5.59 -10.60 7.74
N ALA A 22 5.86 -11.24 6.60
CA ALA A 22 5.13 -12.43 6.18
C ALA A 22 5.97 -13.30 5.24
N ARG A 23 5.44 -14.50 4.90
CA ARG A 23 6.04 -15.35 3.85
C ARG A 23 5.80 -14.71 2.48
N TYR A 24 6.71 -14.97 1.53
CA TYR A 24 6.65 -14.39 0.18
C TYR A 24 5.28 -14.57 -0.50
N GLN A 25 4.70 -15.78 -0.43
CA GLN A 25 3.40 -16.07 -1.03
C GLN A 25 2.28 -15.21 -0.44
N ALA A 26 2.21 -15.08 0.89
CA ALA A 26 1.19 -14.29 1.56
C ALA A 26 1.34 -12.79 1.28
N LEU A 27 2.57 -12.30 1.09
CA LEU A 27 2.83 -10.91 0.66
C LEU A 27 2.36 -10.67 -0.77
N GLY A 28 2.60 -11.63 -1.67
CA GLY A 28 2.09 -11.59 -3.03
C GLY A 28 0.56 -11.50 -3.05
N ASP A 29 -0.12 -12.36 -2.30
CA ASP A 29 -1.58 -12.34 -2.18
C ASP A 29 -2.13 -11.03 -1.60
N PHE A 30 -1.40 -10.44 -0.63
CA PHE A 30 -1.77 -9.17 -0.02
C PHE A 30 -1.65 -8.00 -1.00
N LEU A 31 -0.51 -7.87 -1.68
CA LEU A 31 -0.29 -6.81 -2.68
C LEU A 31 -1.25 -6.95 -3.85
N HIS A 32 -1.46 -8.18 -4.33
CA HIS A 32 -2.42 -8.45 -5.40
C HIS A 32 -3.84 -8.03 -4.99
N LYS A 33 -4.27 -8.26 -3.75
CA LYS A 33 -5.58 -7.80 -3.26
C LYS A 33 -5.69 -6.27 -3.19
N ILE A 34 -4.60 -5.57 -2.85
CA ILE A 34 -4.60 -4.11 -2.83
C ILE A 34 -4.71 -3.56 -4.26
N GLU A 35 -3.95 -4.10 -5.21
CA GLU A 35 -3.98 -3.63 -6.60
C GLU A 35 -5.25 -4.02 -7.36
N PHE A 36 -5.80 -5.22 -7.12
CA PHE A 36 -7.06 -5.66 -7.73
C PHE A 36 -8.30 -5.15 -7.02
N GLY A 37 -8.15 -4.62 -5.81
CA GLY A 37 -9.18 -3.81 -5.19
C GLY A 37 -9.38 -2.60 -6.09
N ARG A 38 -10.43 -2.62 -6.93
CA ARG A 38 -10.83 -1.52 -7.82
C ARG A 38 -11.30 -0.28 -7.05
N ASP A 39 -10.86 -0.10 -5.81
CA ASP A 39 -11.12 1.08 -5.04
C ASP A 39 -10.16 2.18 -5.54
N PRO A 40 -10.66 3.17 -6.31
CA PRO A 40 -9.82 4.23 -6.85
C PRO A 40 -9.26 5.11 -5.72
N MET A 41 -9.65 4.88 -4.46
CA MET A 41 -9.22 5.65 -3.32
C MET A 41 -7.90 5.15 -2.71
N ILE A 42 -7.33 4.01 -3.13
CA ILE A 42 -6.06 3.51 -2.56
C ILE A 42 -5.07 3.24 -3.68
N CYS A 43 -3.92 3.93 -3.65
CA CYS A 43 -2.82 3.70 -4.60
C CYS A 43 -1.57 3.23 -3.86
N VAL A 44 -0.86 2.25 -4.43
CA VAL A 44 0.48 1.84 -3.95
C VAL A 44 1.52 2.76 -4.57
N ASN A 45 2.28 3.49 -3.74
CA ASN A 45 3.33 4.38 -4.20
C ASN A 45 4.70 3.70 -4.24
N LYS A 46 5.03 2.95 -3.18
CA LYS A 46 6.34 2.32 -3.03
C LYS A 46 6.19 1.00 -2.29
N VAL A 47 6.94 -0.01 -2.73
CA VAL A 47 7.09 -1.29 -2.05
C VAL A 47 8.58 -1.59 -1.95
N GLU A 48 9.10 -1.72 -0.74
CA GLU A 48 10.49 -2.07 -0.48
C GLU A 48 10.54 -3.39 0.29
N MET A 49 11.11 -4.43 -0.33
CA MET A 49 11.21 -5.76 0.27
C MET A 49 12.61 -5.98 0.81
N ARG A 50 12.72 -6.33 2.09
CA ARG A 50 13.97 -6.71 2.74
C ARG A 50 13.86 -8.13 3.25
N LYS A 51 14.70 -9.02 2.71
CA LYS A 51 14.81 -10.40 3.18
C LYS A 51 15.54 -10.39 4.51
N ASP A 52 14.87 -10.82 5.57
CA ASP A 52 15.53 -10.99 6.86
C ASP A 52 16.24 -12.35 6.85
N VAL A 53 17.58 -12.32 6.93
CA VAL A 53 18.42 -13.51 6.77
C VAL A 53 18.47 -14.32 8.09
N ASN A 54 18.02 -13.73 9.19
CA ASN A 54 18.20 -14.28 10.54
C ASN A 54 16.98 -15.05 11.08
N ILE A 55 15.80 -14.96 10.45
CA ILE A 55 14.55 -15.49 11.04
C ILE A 55 13.64 -16.11 9.96
N LEU A 56 13.78 -17.43 9.73
CA LEU A 56 12.82 -18.24 8.94
C LEU A 56 12.58 -17.70 7.49
N PRO A 57 11.76 -18.32 6.62
CA PRO A 57 11.49 -17.77 5.29
C PRO A 57 10.48 -16.60 5.34
N LYS A 58 10.72 -15.62 6.23
CA LYS A 58 9.91 -14.42 6.35
C LYS A 58 10.63 -13.24 5.71
N ILE A 59 9.85 -12.34 5.14
CA ILE A 59 10.31 -11.16 4.44
C ILE A 59 9.60 -9.98 5.08
N ARG A 60 10.36 -8.93 5.37
CA ARG A 60 9.80 -7.64 5.78
C ARG A 60 9.56 -6.81 4.53
N VAL A 61 8.39 -6.21 4.43
CA VAL A 61 8.03 -5.33 3.33
C VAL A 61 7.51 -4.03 3.89
N ASP A 62 8.14 -2.95 3.48
CA ASP A 62 7.70 -1.59 3.76
C ASP A 62 6.91 -1.10 2.54
N ILE A 63 5.65 -0.76 2.76
CA ILE A 63 4.68 -0.37 1.73
C ILE A 63 4.21 1.04 2.03
N GLU A 64 4.38 1.94 1.07
CA GLU A 64 3.80 3.27 1.11
C GLU A 64 2.55 3.27 0.22
N LEU A 65 1.42 3.50 0.86
CA LEU A 65 0.12 3.68 0.22
C LEU A 65 -0.26 5.15 0.29
N ASN A 66 -1.08 5.57 -0.67
CA ASN A 66 -1.78 6.83 -0.60
C ASN A 66 -3.27 6.55 -0.65
N ALA A 67 -3.94 6.78 0.48
CA ALA A 67 -5.38 6.74 0.55
C ALA A 67 -5.95 8.12 0.22
N CYS A 68 -7.03 8.17 -0.53
CA CYS A 68 -7.80 9.37 -0.78
C CYS A 68 -8.97 9.37 0.21
N VAL A 69 -9.13 10.46 0.95
CA VAL A 69 -10.35 10.68 1.74
C VAL A 69 -11.15 11.74 1.01
N LEU A 70 -12.43 11.45 0.72
CA LEU A 70 -13.35 12.46 0.18
C LEU A 70 -13.46 13.58 1.22
N GLY A 71 -13.16 14.81 0.82
CA GLY A 71 -13.47 15.96 1.65
C GLY A 71 -14.97 16.22 1.57
N GLU A 72 -15.62 16.41 2.72
CA GLU A 72 -16.93 17.10 2.79
C GLU A 72 -16.82 18.52 2.19
#